data_AF-A0A6C0IZ79-F1
#
_entry.id   AF-A0A6C0IZ79-F1
#
_cell.length_a   1.000
_cell.length_b   1.000
_cell.length_c   1.000
_cell.angle_alpha   90.00
_cell.angle_beta   90.00
_cell.angle_gamma   90.00
#
_symmetry.space_group_name_H-M   'P 1'
#
loop_
_entity.id
_entity.type
_entity.pdbx_description
1 polymer ?
#
loop_
_entity_poly.entity_id
_entity_poly.type
_entity_poly.pdbx_seq_one_letter_code
_entity_poly.pdbx_strand_id
1 'polypeptide(L)'
;MEEILPSLIIILCVIIVPTIAIIYLISKHKHEQFLMADPKLNKLVDKFHTFFIKDKIWQYPLEKLNNKNIMQKITFCRGEKSYTLNKEVVYICLKDDYGEYYDENMLIYVIAHEIAHVLCPEVGHTDLFFEINEILLNELEKESIYNSSLPVIRSYCENGDPEL
;
A
#
# COMPACT_ATOMS: atom_id res chain seq x y z
N MET A 1 -24.12 -53.81 -5.48
CA MET A 1 -24.35 -52.58 -4.69
C MET A 1 -23.18 -52.27 -3.74
N GLU A 2 -22.35 -53.26 -3.37
CA GLU A 2 -21.21 -53.08 -2.45
C GLU A 2 -19.97 -52.36 -3.04
N GLU A 3 -19.71 -52.41 -4.36
CA GLU A 3 -18.51 -51.77 -4.94
C GLU A 3 -18.67 -50.27 -5.28
N ILE A 4 -19.90 -49.76 -5.30
CA ILE A 4 -20.19 -48.38 -5.69
C ILE A 4 -19.88 -47.42 -4.54
N LEU A 5 -20.17 -47.84 -3.30
CA LEU A 5 -19.98 -47.04 -2.09
C LEU A 5 -18.50 -46.66 -1.84
N PRO A 6 -17.51 -47.58 -1.89
CA PRO A 6 -16.10 -47.21 -1.73
C PRO A 6 -15.61 -46.31 -2.86
N SER A 7 -16.07 -46.53 -4.09
CA SER A 7 -15.73 -45.68 -5.24
C SER A 7 -16.29 -44.25 -5.08
N LEU A 8 -17.51 -44.11 -4.56
CA LEU A 8 -18.12 -42.81 -4.26
C LEU A 8 -17.36 -42.08 -3.14
N ILE A 9 -16.96 -42.81 -2.09
CA ILE A 9 -16.19 -42.26 -0.97
C ILE A 9 -14.82 -41.75 -1.44
N ILE A 10 -14.16 -42.49 -2.33
CA ILE A 10 -12.87 -42.08 -2.93
C ILE A 10 -13.06 -40.80 -3.75
N ILE A 11 -14.07 -40.73 -4.62
CA ILE A 11 -14.35 -39.53 -5.42
C ILE A 11 -14.63 -38.32 -4.52
N LEU A 12 -15.43 -38.51 -3.46
CA LEU A 12 -15.76 -37.44 -2.52
C LEU A 12 -14.53 -36.92 -1.78
N CYS A 13 -13.72 -37.83 -1.19
CA CYS A 13 -12.62 -37.46 -0.31
C CYS A 13 -11.34 -37.06 -1.04
N VAL A 14 -11.08 -37.61 -2.22
CA VAL A 14 -9.82 -37.40 -2.96
C VAL A 14 -9.97 -36.33 -4.05
N ILE A 15 -11.18 -36.14 -4.58
CA ILE A 15 -11.41 -35.20 -5.69
C ILE A 15 -12.23 -34.00 -5.22
N ILE A 16 -13.43 -34.23 -4.68
CA ILE A 16 -14.39 -33.14 -4.39
C ILE A 16 -13.93 -32.30 -3.18
N VAL A 17 -13.58 -32.92 -2.07
CA VAL A 17 -13.14 -32.19 -0.86
C VAL A 17 -11.88 -31.35 -1.12
N PRO A 18 -10.81 -31.88 -1.76
CA PRO A 18 -9.62 -31.07 -2.07
C PRO A 18 -9.89 -29.96 -3.09
N THR A 19 -10.74 -30.18 -4.09
CA THR A 19 -11.09 -29.11 -5.04
C THR A 19 -11.88 -27.99 -4.38
N ILE A 20 -12.84 -28.30 -3.49
CA ILE A 20 -13.54 -27.28 -2.70
C ILE A 20 -12.57 -26.52 -1.79
N ALA A 21 -11.64 -27.22 -1.13
CA ALA A 21 -10.62 -26.59 -0.28
C ALA A 21 -9.71 -25.65 -1.09
N ILE A 22 -9.25 -26.07 -2.28
CA ILE A 22 -8.45 -25.24 -3.18
C ILE A 22 -9.25 -24.01 -3.65
N ILE A 23 -10.50 -24.18 -4.06
CA ILE A 23 -11.37 -23.07 -4.46
C ILE A 23 -11.57 -22.09 -3.31
N TYR A 24 -11.78 -22.60 -2.09
CA TYR A 24 -11.90 -21.78 -0.89
C TYR A 24 -10.62 -20.99 -0.61
N LEU A 25 -9.45 -21.63 -0.68
CA LEU A 25 -8.14 -20.98 -0.48
C LEU A 25 -7.88 -19.90 -1.54
N ILE A 26 -8.18 -20.18 -2.82
CA ILE A 26 -8.06 -19.19 -3.90
C ILE A 26 -9.04 -18.03 -3.69
N SER A 27 -10.27 -18.32 -3.29
CA SER A 27 -11.30 -17.29 -3.06
C SER A 27 -10.93 -16.40 -1.87
N LYS A 28 -10.43 -17.00 -0.79
CA LYS A 28 -9.91 -16.28 0.38
C LYS A 28 -8.73 -15.39 -0.03
N HIS A 29 -7.75 -15.92 -0.76
CA HIS A 29 -6.61 -15.15 -1.23
C HIS A 29 -7.02 -13.99 -2.14
N LYS A 30 -7.96 -14.23 -3.08
CA LYS A 30 -8.52 -13.16 -3.93
C LYS A 30 -9.29 -12.11 -3.12
N HIS A 31 -10.01 -12.52 -2.08
CA HIS A 31 -10.72 -11.60 -1.21
C HIS A 31 -9.75 -10.75 -0.40
N GLU A 32 -8.68 -11.35 0.16
CA GLU A 32 -7.60 -10.62 0.82
C GLU A 32 -6.92 -9.64 -0.14
N GLN A 33 -6.61 -10.07 -1.37
CA GLN A 33 -6.10 -9.17 -2.41
C GLN A 33 -7.09 -8.06 -2.79
N PHE A 34 -8.39 -8.35 -2.82
CA PHE A 34 -9.42 -7.37 -3.11
C PHE A 34 -9.59 -6.35 -1.98
N LEU A 35 -9.52 -6.78 -0.72
CA LEU A 35 -9.48 -5.91 0.46
C LEU A 35 -8.21 -5.04 0.48
N MET A 36 -7.10 -5.57 -0.06
CA MET A 36 -5.86 -4.81 -0.27
C MET A 36 -5.93 -3.86 -1.47
N ALA A 37 -6.76 -4.14 -2.48
CA ALA A 37 -6.92 -3.37 -3.70
C ALA A 37 -8.00 -2.28 -3.57
N ASP A 38 -7.71 -1.26 -2.77
CA ASP A 38 -8.60 -0.10 -2.63
C ASP A 38 -8.49 0.82 -3.87
N PRO A 39 -9.60 1.20 -4.53
CA PRO A 39 -9.56 2.01 -5.74
C PRO A 39 -9.00 3.41 -5.50
N LYS A 40 -9.19 3.99 -4.31
CA LYS A 40 -8.62 5.29 -3.94
C LYS A 40 -7.12 5.17 -3.73
N LEU A 41 -6.65 4.11 -3.09
CA LEU A 41 -5.22 3.83 -2.97
C LEU A 41 -4.56 3.63 -4.34
N ASN A 42 -5.15 2.82 -5.22
CA ASN A 42 -4.63 2.60 -6.57
C ASN A 42 -4.48 3.91 -7.34
N LYS A 43 -5.51 4.77 -7.30
CA LYS A 43 -5.46 6.09 -7.94
C LYS A 43 -4.34 6.97 -7.37
N LEU A 44 -4.12 6.94 -6.05
CA LEU A 44 -3.03 7.67 -5.40
C LEU A 44 -1.66 7.14 -5.81
N VAL A 45 -1.48 5.82 -5.79
CA VAL A 45 -0.25 5.14 -6.21
C VAL A 45 0.07 5.45 -7.67
N ASP A 46 -0.93 5.43 -8.55
CA ASP A 46 -0.78 5.79 -9.97
C ASP A 46 -0.32 7.24 -10.13
N LYS A 47 -0.80 8.17 -9.28
CA LYS A 47 -0.36 9.57 -9.27
C LYS A 47 1.14 9.66 -8.90
N PHE A 48 1.59 8.94 -7.87
CA PHE A 48 3.00 8.88 -7.49
C PHE A 48 3.86 8.20 -8.56
N HIS A 49 3.41 7.09 -9.12
CA HIS A 49 4.09 6.41 -10.22
C HIS A 49 4.29 7.37 -11.40
N THR A 50 3.23 8.08 -11.83
CA THR A 50 3.28 9.07 -12.91
C THR A 50 4.23 10.23 -12.59
N PHE A 51 4.26 10.68 -11.34
CA PHE A 51 5.16 11.73 -10.88
C PHE A 51 6.63 11.32 -10.97
N PHE A 52 6.98 10.10 -10.56
CA PHE A 52 8.36 9.63 -10.54
C PHE A 52 8.93 9.20 -11.90
N ILE A 53 8.09 8.75 -12.84
CA ILE A 53 8.54 8.32 -14.18
C ILE A 53 8.77 9.46 -15.17
N LYS A 54 8.47 10.72 -14.80
CA LYS A 54 8.79 11.89 -15.63
C LYS A 54 10.29 11.91 -15.93
N ASP A 55 10.68 12.38 -17.12
CA ASP A 55 12.09 12.51 -17.53
C ASP A 55 12.80 13.57 -16.68
N LYS A 56 13.14 13.18 -15.45
CA LYS A 56 13.73 13.99 -14.41
C LYS A 56 14.83 13.16 -13.74
N ILE A 57 15.98 13.79 -13.57
CA ILE A 57 17.09 13.21 -12.81
C ILE A 57 16.99 13.74 -11.39
N TRP A 58 16.67 12.85 -10.46
CA TRP A 58 16.61 13.14 -9.03
C TRP A 58 18.01 13.28 -8.47
N GLN A 59 18.28 14.39 -7.79
CA GLN A 59 19.53 14.63 -7.10
C GLN A 59 19.45 14.14 -5.65
N TYR A 60 20.57 14.15 -4.94
CA TYR A 60 20.61 13.85 -3.52
C TYR A 60 19.59 14.69 -2.72
N PRO A 61 18.87 14.11 -1.73
CA PRO A 61 18.92 12.71 -1.25
C PRO A 61 17.90 11.77 -1.95
N LEU A 62 17.33 12.19 -3.07
CA LEU A 62 16.31 11.46 -3.83
C LEU A 62 16.90 10.62 -4.98
N GLU A 63 18.21 10.47 -5.09
CA GLU A 63 18.89 9.82 -6.23
C GLU A 63 18.47 8.36 -6.43
N LYS A 64 17.99 7.69 -5.38
CA LYS A 64 17.41 6.33 -5.47
C LYS A 64 16.20 6.26 -6.39
N LEU A 65 15.46 7.36 -6.55
CA LEU A 65 14.33 7.45 -7.48
C LEU A 65 14.75 7.36 -8.96
N ASN A 66 16.04 7.58 -9.28
CA ASN A 66 16.55 7.36 -10.63
C ASN A 66 16.58 5.88 -11.04
N ASN A 67 16.49 4.96 -10.07
CA ASN A 67 16.30 3.55 -10.37
C ASN A 67 14.85 3.34 -10.84
N LYS A 68 14.64 3.26 -12.16
CA LYS A 68 13.31 3.12 -12.79
C LYS A 68 12.47 1.94 -12.25
N ASN A 69 13.10 0.97 -11.59
CA ASN A 69 12.41 -0.18 -11.00
C ASN A 69 12.00 0.04 -9.53
N ILE A 70 12.39 1.14 -8.87
CA ILE A 70 12.12 1.33 -7.44
C ILE A 70 10.62 1.36 -7.15
N MET A 71 9.84 2.10 -7.95
CA MET A 71 8.39 2.17 -7.78
C MET A 71 7.69 0.85 -8.10
N GLN A 72 8.29 -0.01 -8.93
CA GLN A 72 7.77 -1.34 -9.23
C GLN A 72 8.09 -2.36 -8.13
N LYS A 73 9.04 -2.05 -7.25
CA LYS A 73 9.43 -2.89 -6.11
C LYS A 73 8.63 -2.59 -4.85
N ILE A 74 8.02 -1.41 -4.77
CA ILE A 74 7.20 -1.02 -3.63
C ILE A 74 5.79 -1.57 -3.84
N THR A 75 5.35 -2.39 -2.90
CA THR A 75 3.97 -2.88 -2.83
C THR A 75 3.18 -1.98 -1.89
N PHE A 76 2.11 -1.36 -2.39
CA PHE A 76 1.19 -0.59 -1.56
C PHE A 76 -0.01 -1.45 -1.19
N CYS A 77 -0.42 -1.41 0.08
CA CYS A 77 -1.56 -2.14 0.62
C CYS A 77 -2.40 -1.20 1.48
N ARG A 78 -3.72 -1.40 1.50
CA ARG A 78 -4.55 -0.84 2.58
C ARG A 78 -4.18 -1.55 3.88
N GLY A 79 -4.07 -0.80 4.97
CA GLY A 79 -3.74 -1.34 6.29
C GLY A 79 -4.54 -0.67 7.40
N GLU A 80 -4.67 -1.37 8.52
CA GLU A 80 -5.27 -0.81 9.76
C GLU A 80 -4.52 0.45 10.20
N LYS A 81 -3.19 0.47 10.01
CA LYS A 81 -2.29 1.59 10.26
C LYS A 81 -1.41 1.84 9.04
N SER A 82 -0.84 3.05 8.97
CA SER A 82 0.21 3.35 8.00
C SER A 82 1.58 3.02 8.55
N TYR A 83 2.35 2.24 7.78
CA TYR A 83 3.72 1.89 8.10
C TYR A 83 4.42 1.26 6.90
N THR A 84 5.75 1.32 6.91
CA THR A 84 6.60 0.67 5.93
C THR A 84 7.26 -0.58 6.54
N LEU A 85 7.11 -1.72 5.89
CA LEU A 85 7.74 -2.99 6.24
C LEU A 85 8.88 -3.29 5.26
N ASN A 86 10.09 -3.47 5.81
CA ASN A 86 11.30 -3.86 5.07
C ASN A 86 11.65 -2.97 3.86
N LYS A 87 11.15 -1.72 3.81
CA LYS A 87 11.35 -0.78 2.69
C LYS A 87 10.79 -1.27 1.35
N GLU A 88 9.90 -2.26 1.38
CA GLU A 88 9.34 -2.90 0.20
C GLU A 88 7.81 -2.92 0.23
N VAL A 89 7.20 -3.03 1.40
CA VAL A 89 5.74 -3.04 1.54
C VAL A 89 5.29 -1.84 2.36
N VAL A 90 4.40 -1.03 1.78
CA VAL A 90 3.85 0.17 2.41
C VAL A 90 2.37 -0.06 2.67
N TYR A 91 2.00 -0.07 3.95
CA TYR A 91 0.61 -0.09 4.37
C TYR A 91 0.12 1.34 4.55
N ILE A 92 -1.10 1.61 4.07
CA ILE A 92 -1.74 2.92 4.17
C ILE A 92 -3.12 2.76 4.80
N CYS A 93 -3.35 3.49 5.89
CA CYS A 93 -4.65 3.67 6.50
C CYS A 93 -5.46 4.72 5.72
N LEU A 94 -6.55 4.32 5.11
CA LEU A 94 -7.27 5.16 4.15
C LEU A 94 -8.46 5.87 4.79
N LYS A 95 -9.01 5.32 5.87
CA LYS A 95 -10.25 5.76 6.49
C LYS A 95 -10.09 6.16 7.94
N ASP A 96 -10.90 7.11 8.36
CA ASP A 96 -11.02 7.56 9.74
C ASP A 96 -11.90 6.61 10.57
N ASP A 97 -12.06 6.95 11.85
CA ASP A 97 -12.83 6.19 12.83
C ASP A 97 -14.31 6.02 12.46
N TYR A 98 -14.83 6.82 11.51
CA TYR A 98 -16.19 6.76 11.02
C TYR A 98 -16.33 5.94 9.74
N GLY A 99 -15.23 5.38 9.22
CA GLY A 99 -15.20 4.65 7.95
C GLY A 99 -15.24 5.58 6.73
N GLU A 100 -14.96 6.87 6.92
CA GLU A 100 -14.87 7.85 5.84
C GLU A 100 -13.42 7.99 5.39
N TYR A 101 -13.19 8.10 4.07
CA TYR A 101 -11.83 8.30 3.59
C TYR A 101 -11.27 9.65 4.04
N TYR A 102 -10.01 9.65 4.50
CA TYR A 102 -9.26 10.89 4.68
C TYR A 102 -9.20 11.70 3.37
N ASP A 103 -9.04 13.01 3.50
CA ASP A 103 -8.89 13.88 2.34
C ASP A 103 -7.65 13.51 1.51
N GLU A 104 -7.70 13.81 0.22
CA GLU A 104 -6.64 13.40 -0.71
C GLU A 104 -5.28 14.02 -0.35
N ASN A 105 -5.26 15.24 0.17
CA ASN A 105 -4.03 15.94 0.53
C ASN A 105 -3.34 15.26 1.73
N MET A 106 -4.13 14.86 2.74
CA MET A 106 -3.67 14.11 3.89
C MET A 106 -3.10 12.74 3.48
N LEU A 107 -3.78 12.01 2.59
CA LEU A 107 -3.28 10.72 2.11
C LEU A 107 -2.00 10.86 1.28
N ILE A 108 -1.86 11.92 0.49
CA ILE A 108 -0.63 12.23 -0.23
C ILE A 108 0.51 12.53 0.73
N TYR A 109 0.25 13.30 1.80
CA TYR A 109 1.22 13.56 2.85
C TYR A 109 1.72 12.25 3.50
N VAL A 110 0.81 11.33 3.83
CA VAL A 110 1.17 10.04 4.44
C VAL A 110 1.91 9.14 3.46
N ILE A 111 1.48 9.05 2.20
CA ILE A 111 2.21 8.24 1.20
C ILE A 111 3.62 8.79 0.98
N ALA A 112 3.79 10.11 0.95
CA ALA A 112 5.12 10.73 0.87
C ALA A 112 5.99 10.37 2.09
N HIS A 113 5.41 10.39 3.30
CA HIS A 113 6.07 9.97 4.53
C HIS A 113 6.57 8.50 4.45
N GLU A 114 5.72 7.59 4.01
CA GLU A 114 6.10 6.17 3.89
C GLU A 114 7.11 5.93 2.76
N ILE A 115 7.01 6.65 1.64
CA ILE A 115 8.04 6.62 0.60
C ILE A 115 9.38 7.16 1.13
N ALA A 116 9.36 8.19 1.98
CA ALA A 116 10.59 8.68 2.62
C ALA A 116 11.23 7.59 3.51
N HIS A 117 10.44 6.76 4.20
CA HIS A 117 10.94 5.59 4.91
C HIS A 117 11.56 4.53 3.97
N VAL A 118 10.99 4.33 2.78
CA VAL A 118 11.58 3.44 1.76
C VAL A 118 12.92 3.98 1.25
N LEU A 119 13.01 5.28 0.98
CA LEU A 119 14.21 5.92 0.43
C LEU A 119 15.31 6.06 1.48
N CYS A 120 14.96 6.32 2.73
CA CYS A 120 15.91 6.49 3.82
C CYS A 120 16.62 5.16 4.16
N PRO A 121 17.97 5.10 4.18
CA PRO A 121 18.69 3.92 4.62
C PRO A 121 18.60 3.68 6.14
N GLU A 122 18.29 4.70 6.92
CA GLU A 122 18.23 4.65 8.38
C GLU A 122 16.85 4.21 8.89
N VAL A 123 16.75 3.91 10.19
CA VAL A 123 15.50 3.53 10.85
C VAL A 123 14.99 4.70 11.68
N GLY A 124 13.69 4.98 11.59
CA GLY A 124 13.04 6.08 12.29
C GLY A 124 13.09 7.41 11.53
N HIS A 125 12.79 8.50 12.25
CA HIS A 125 12.75 9.86 11.71
C HIS A 125 14.06 10.60 12.02
N THR A 126 15.13 10.21 11.33
CA THR A 126 16.44 10.88 11.42
C THR A 126 16.46 12.17 10.59
N ASP A 127 17.53 12.97 10.71
CA ASP A 127 17.71 14.20 9.91
C ASP A 127 17.61 13.90 8.40
N LEU A 128 18.21 12.79 7.95
CA LEU A 128 18.12 12.36 6.55
C LEU A 128 16.69 11.99 6.15
N PHE A 129 15.93 11.35 7.04
CA PHE A 129 14.51 11.08 6.78
C PHE A 129 13.73 12.39 6.58
N PHE A 130 13.92 13.37 7.48
CA PHE A 130 13.22 14.65 7.37
C PHE A 130 13.62 15.40 6.11
N GLU A 131 14.90 15.42 5.76
CA GLU A 131 15.39 16.03 4.51
C GLU A 131 14.75 15.39 3.28
N ILE A 132 14.72 14.04 3.21
CA ILE A 132 14.05 13.31 2.12
C ILE A 132 12.57 13.67 2.05
N ASN A 133 11.87 13.64 3.19
CA ASN A 133 10.42 13.87 3.24
C ASN A 133 10.07 15.32 2.86
N GLU A 134 10.82 16.30 3.36
CA GLU A 134 10.61 17.72 3.03
C GLU A 134 10.86 17.99 1.55
N ILE A 135 11.97 17.50 0.99
CA ILE A 135 12.27 17.67 -0.44
C ILE A 135 11.19 16.97 -1.29
N LEU A 136 10.76 15.76 -0.91
CA LEU A 136 9.70 15.05 -1.64
C LEU A 136 8.37 15.83 -1.64
N LEU A 137 7.93 16.35 -0.49
CA LEU A 137 6.72 17.17 -0.39
C LEU A 137 6.82 18.45 -1.21
N ASN A 138 7.97 19.13 -1.19
CA ASN A 138 8.22 20.32 -2.00
C ASN A 138 8.13 20.02 -3.50
N GLU A 139 8.64 18.88 -3.95
CA GLU A 139 8.56 18.47 -5.35
C GLU A 139 7.13 18.09 -5.77
N LEU A 140 6.35 17.48 -4.88
CA LEU A 140 4.92 17.21 -5.12
C LEU A 140 4.10 18.51 -5.18
N GLU A 141 4.42 19.49 -4.35
CA GLU A 141 3.76 20.80 -4.34
C GLU A 141 4.04 21.60 -5.62
N LYS A 142 5.28 21.58 -6.13
CA LYS A 142 5.62 22.19 -7.43
C LYS A 142 4.78 21.64 -8.59
N GLU A 143 4.40 20.37 -8.50
CA GLU A 143 3.55 19.70 -9.49
C GLU A 143 2.04 19.78 -9.17
N SER A 144 1.66 20.59 -8.15
CA SER A 144 0.28 20.73 -7.67
C SER A 144 -0.38 19.40 -7.26
N ILE A 145 0.43 18.43 -6.83
CA ILE A 145 -0.02 17.14 -6.30
C ILE A 145 -0.34 17.27 -4.81
N TYR A 146 0.49 18.01 -4.08
CA TYR A 146 0.34 18.30 -2.66
C TYR A 146 0.13 19.80 -2.43
N ASN A 147 -0.60 20.16 -1.37
CA ASN A 147 -0.82 21.53 -0.94
C ASN A 147 -0.43 21.66 0.54
N SER A 148 0.71 22.33 0.79
CA SER A 148 1.24 22.52 2.15
C SER A 148 0.43 23.51 3.00
N SER A 149 -0.46 24.29 2.37
CA SER A 149 -1.32 25.25 3.07
C SER A 149 -2.53 24.59 3.74
N LEU A 150 -2.84 23.34 3.39
CA LEU A 150 -3.91 22.57 4.05
C LEU A 150 -3.39 21.92 5.34
N PRO A 151 -4.22 21.84 6.39
CA PRO A 151 -3.80 21.28 7.67
C PRO A 151 -3.53 19.78 7.58
N VAL A 152 -2.48 19.32 8.27
CA VAL A 152 -2.22 17.90 8.51
C VAL A 152 -2.93 17.46 9.79
N ILE A 153 -3.71 16.38 9.70
CA ILE A 153 -4.43 15.81 10.84
C ILE A 153 -3.43 15.09 11.74
N ARG A 154 -3.21 15.61 12.95
CA ARG A 154 -2.24 15.03 13.90
C ARG A 154 -2.68 13.69 14.46
N SER A 155 -3.97 13.52 14.66
CA SER A 155 -4.58 12.28 15.14
C SER A 155 -4.88 11.29 14.00
N TYR A 156 -4.16 11.42 12.88
CA TYR A 156 -4.35 10.55 11.72
C TYR A 156 -4.18 9.10 12.13
N CYS A 157 -5.23 8.33 11.90
CA CYS A 157 -5.29 6.90 12.12
C CYS A 157 -4.84 6.45 13.52
N GLU A 158 -5.14 7.24 14.57
CA GLU A 158 -4.84 6.87 15.96
C GLU A 158 -5.56 5.59 16.40
N ASN A 159 -6.82 5.39 15.98
CA ASN A 159 -7.61 4.19 16.32
C ASN A 159 -7.60 3.11 15.23
N GLY A 160 -7.21 3.45 14.00
CA GLY A 160 -7.05 2.49 12.90
C GLY A 160 -8.19 2.59 11.89
N ASP A 161 -8.00 1.98 10.72
CA ASP A 161 -9.07 1.83 9.73
C ASP A 161 -10.11 0.81 10.25
N PRO A 162 -11.36 1.22 10.56
CA PRO A 162 -12.34 0.37 11.25
C PRO A 162 -12.91 -0.77 10.40
N GLU A 163 -12.59 -0.83 9.11
CA GLU A 163 -13.07 -1.88 8.19
C GLU A 163 -12.01 -2.96 7.90
N LEU A 164 -10.87 -2.95 8.61
CA LEU A 164 -9.81 -3.96 8.52
C LEU A 164 -9.64 -4.68 9.87
#